data_AF-A0A6H2EHT8-F1
#
_entry.id   AF-A0A6H2EHT8-F1
#
_cell.length_a   1.000
_cell.length_b   1.000
_cell.length_c   1.000
_cell.angle_alpha   90.00
_cell.angle_beta   90.00
_cell.angle_gamma   90.00
#
_symmetry.space_group_name_H-M   'P 1'
#
loop_
_entity.id
_entity.type
_entity.pdbx_description
1 polymer ?
#
loop_
_entity_poly.entity_id
_entity_poly.type
_entity_poly.pdbx_seq_one_letter_code
_entity_poly.pdbx_strand_id
1 'polypeptide(L)'
;MNIYETLGIDLTDPHMCSALEMEESRRELIRKLTSIRKASHLTQDDVARELGVSRQSISKIEQENRNPTLSTLIEYAIAVGAHITFNVDTINSEDSRSNNTRTFHTSMDGNDSSWGPDEIAWPSSKHTIETTSFTV
;
A
#
# COMPACT_ATOMS: atom_id res chain seq x y z
N MET A 1 11.26 22.11 13.94
CA MET A 1 11.98 20.86 14.18
C MET A 1 11.04 19.73 13.81
N ASN A 2 11.40 18.95 12.79
CA ASN A 2 10.61 17.79 12.37
C ASN A 2 10.65 16.72 13.47
N ILE A 3 9.59 15.92 13.65
CA ILE A 3 9.54 14.87 14.69
C ILE A 3 10.75 13.92 14.61
N TYR A 4 11.29 13.71 13.40
CA TYR A 4 12.48 12.89 13.17
C TYR A 4 13.76 13.55 13.69
N GLU A 5 13.92 14.86 13.51
CA GLU A 5 15.03 15.62 14.10
C GLU A 5 14.98 15.59 15.63
N THR A 6 13.77 15.70 16.21
CA THR A 6 13.55 15.61 17.66
C THR A 6 13.91 14.23 18.22
N LEU A 7 13.71 13.17 17.44
CA LEU A 7 14.01 11.79 17.82
C LEU A 7 15.44 11.35 17.44
N GLY A 8 16.25 12.23 16.84
CA GLY A 8 17.60 11.91 16.37
C GLY A 8 17.63 10.94 15.18
N ILE A 9 16.56 10.89 14.40
CA ILE A 9 16.43 10.04 13.21
C ILE A 9 16.93 10.84 12.00
N ASP A 10 17.99 10.35 11.35
CA ASP A 10 18.52 10.94 10.12
C ASP A 10 17.81 10.36 8.89
N LEU A 11 16.89 11.15 8.31
CA LEU A 11 16.18 10.82 7.07
C LEU A 11 16.99 11.13 5.81
N THR A 12 18.26 11.53 5.93
CA THR A 12 19.16 11.69 4.79
C THR A 12 20.02 10.46 4.53
N ASP A 13 20.08 9.53 5.51
CA ASP A 13 20.73 8.23 5.35
C ASP A 13 19.91 7.32 4.42
N PRO A 14 20.44 6.90 3.26
CA PRO A 14 19.77 5.98 2.34
C PRO A 14 19.36 4.66 3.01
N HIS A 15 20.11 4.17 3.99
CA HIS A 15 19.77 2.95 4.72
C HIS A 15 18.53 3.14 5.59
N MET A 16 18.40 4.29 6.25
CA MET A 16 17.24 4.61 7.09
C MET A 16 15.98 4.79 6.25
N CYS A 17 16.06 5.54 5.16
CA CYS A 17 14.95 5.70 4.21
C CYS A 17 14.50 4.36 3.66
N SER A 18 15.45 3.54 3.19
CA SER A 18 15.15 2.21 2.68
C SER A 18 14.51 1.30 3.73
N ALA A 19 14.97 1.35 4.99
CA ALA A 19 14.35 0.58 6.08
C ALA A 19 12.88 0.99 6.34
N LEU A 20 12.57 2.30 6.31
CA LEU A 20 11.20 2.80 6.46
C LEU A 20 10.32 2.38 5.27
N GLU A 21 10.84 2.47 4.06
CA GLU A 21 10.16 2.03 2.83
C GLU A 21 9.89 0.52 2.82
N MET A 22 10.85 -0.30 3.25
CA MET A 22 10.68 -1.74 3.40
C MET A 22 9.58 -2.07 4.43
N GLU A 23 9.53 -1.32 5.53
CA GLU A 23 8.54 -1.50 6.58
C GLU A 23 7.13 -1.05 6.13
N GLU A 24 7.01 0.01 5.31
CA GLU A 24 5.74 0.35 4.66
C GLU A 24 5.34 -0.69 3.61
N SER A 25 6.30 -1.19 2.81
CA SER A 25 6.05 -2.24 1.81
C SER A 25 5.52 -3.53 2.46
N ARG A 26 6.02 -3.86 3.65
CA ARG A 26 5.53 -4.96 4.46
C ARG A 26 4.08 -4.74 4.92
N ARG A 27 3.74 -3.54 5.40
CA ARG A 27 2.34 -3.19 5.74
C ARG A 27 1.43 -3.29 4.53
N GLU A 28 1.89 -2.79 3.39
CA GLU A 28 1.16 -2.82 2.13
C GLU A 28 0.90 -4.26 1.65
N LEU A 29 1.86 -5.17 1.82
CA LEU A 29 1.66 -6.60 1.57
C LEU A 29 0.50 -7.17 2.42
N ILE A 30 0.45 -6.85 3.72
CA ILE A 30 -0.65 -7.28 4.61
C ILE A 30 -2.00 -6.71 4.15
N ARG A 31 -2.04 -5.43 3.76
CA ARG A 31 -3.27 -4.79 3.24
C ARG A 31 -3.76 -5.46 1.97
N LYS A 32 -2.85 -5.76 1.03
CA LYS A 32 -3.18 -6.45 -0.23
C LYS A 32 -3.72 -7.84 0.02
N LEU A 33 -3.06 -8.65 0.85
CA LEU A 33 -3.52 -9.97 1.24
C LEU A 33 -4.90 -9.94 1.92
N THR A 34 -5.11 -8.97 2.82
CA THR A 34 -6.42 -8.77 3.49
C THR A 34 -7.51 -8.37 2.50
N SER A 35 -7.17 -7.55 1.50
CA SER A 35 -8.09 -7.10 0.46
C SER A 35 -8.48 -8.25 -0.47
N ILE A 36 -7.50 -9.09 -0.87
CA ILE A 36 -7.76 -10.30 -1.66
C ILE A 36 -8.70 -11.24 -0.91
N ARG A 37 -8.45 -11.51 0.39
CA ARG A 37 -9.35 -12.32 1.22
C ARG A 37 -10.79 -11.81 1.16
N LYS A 38 -10.98 -10.50 1.37
CA LYS A 38 -12.30 -9.87 1.35
C LYS A 38 -12.97 -9.97 -0.02
N ALA A 39 -12.21 -9.78 -1.10
CA ALA A 39 -12.68 -9.92 -2.48
C ALA A 39 -13.07 -11.37 -2.82
N SER A 40 -12.38 -12.35 -2.22
CA SER A 40 -12.72 -13.79 -2.32
C SER A 40 -13.86 -14.21 -1.39
N HIS A 41 -14.54 -13.27 -0.71
CA HIS A 41 -15.64 -13.52 0.22
C HIS A 41 -15.32 -14.45 1.40
N LEU A 42 -14.04 -14.63 1.73
CA LEU A 42 -13.60 -15.45 2.85
C LEU A 42 -13.66 -14.64 4.14
N THR A 43 -14.20 -15.20 5.22
CA THR A 43 -14.07 -14.60 6.56
C THR A 43 -12.70 -14.91 7.16
N GLN A 44 -12.34 -14.20 8.25
CA GLN A 44 -11.14 -14.56 9.02
C GLN A 44 -11.23 -15.98 9.60
N ASP A 45 -12.45 -16.48 9.87
CA ASP A 45 -12.65 -17.83 10.39
C ASP A 45 -12.43 -18.89 9.31
N ASP A 46 -12.80 -18.59 8.06
CA ASP A 46 -12.59 -19.51 6.94
C ASP A 46 -11.09 -19.71 6.66
N VAL A 47 -10.32 -18.61 6.65
CA VAL A 47 -8.85 -18.69 6.51
C VAL A 47 -8.22 -19.39 7.72
N ALA A 48 -8.73 -19.15 8.93
CA ALA A 48 -8.25 -19.83 10.12
C ALA A 48 -8.45 -21.36 10.04
N ARG A 49 -9.62 -21.78 9.55
CA ARG A 49 -9.99 -23.18 9.35
C ARG A 49 -9.11 -23.86 8.30
N GLU A 50 -8.85 -23.17 7.19
CA GLU A 50 -7.96 -23.63 6.13
C GLU A 50 -6.53 -23.84 6.64
N LEU A 51 -6.03 -22.91 7.44
CA LEU A 51 -4.67 -22.95 7.99
C LEU A 51 -4.53 -23.79 9.28
N GLY A 52 -5.63 -24.30 9.84
CA GLY A 52 -5.61 -25.02 11.11
C GLY A 52 -5.18 -24.16 12.32
N VAL A 53 -5.42 -22.85 12.27
CA VAL A 53 -5.08 -21.89 13.33
C VAL A 53 -6.34 -21.24 13.93
N SER A 54 -6.16 -20.41 14.95
CA SER A 54 -7.28 -19.66 15.54
C SER A 54 -7.62 -18.41 14.74
N ARG A 55 -8.91 -18.00 14.73
CA ARG A 55 -9.35 -16.72 14.16
C ARG A 55 -8.58 -15.53 14.74
N GLN A 56 -8.20 -15.56 16.03
CA GLN A 56 -7.38 -14.51 16.64
C GLN A 56 -5.98 -14.45 16.03
N SER A 57 -5.42 -15.57 15.57
CA SER A 57 -4.14 -15.60 14.86
C SER A 57 -4.26 -14.89 13.50
N ILE A 58 -5.33 -15.16 12.75
CA ILE A 58 -5.64 -14.44 11.50
C ILE A 58 -5.84 -12.95 11.76
N SER A 59 -6.61 -12.58 12.79
CA SER A 59 -6.80 -11.18 13.16
C SER A 59 -5.48 -10.48 13.51
N LYS A 60 -4.54 -11.15 14.16
CA LYS A 60 -3.20 -10.62 14.45
C LYS A 60 -2.36 -10.48 13.18
N ILE A 61 -2.48 -11.39 12.20
CA ILE A 61 -1.76 -11.28 10.93
C ILE A 61 -2.26 -10.06 10.14
N GLU A 62 -3.57 -9.83 10.12
CA GLU A 62 -4.19 -8.70 9.39
C GLU A 62 -3.95 -7.33 10.05
N GLN A 63 -3.35 -7.29 11.24
CA GLN A 63 -2.94 -6.04 11.88
C GLN A 63 -1.58 -5.59 11.35
N GLU A 64 -1.56 -4.44 10.67
CA GLU A 64 -0.35 -3.88 10.03
C GLU A 64 0.81 -3.61 11.00
N ASN A 65 0.51 -3.36 12.27
CA ASN A 65 1.50 -3.11 13.33
C ASN A 65 2.15 -4.39 13.88
N ARG A 66 1.78 -5.57 13.36
CA ARG A 66 2.38 -6.85 13.72
C ARG A 66 3.43 -7.24 12.69
N ASN A 67 4.40 -8.05 13.10
CA ASN A 67 5.49 -8.53 12.25
C ASN A 67 5.36 -10.05 12.03
N PRO A 68 4.41 -10.51 11.19
CA PRO A 68 4.31 -11.92 10.83
C PRO A 68 5.56 -12.34 10.04
N THR A 69 5.96 -13.60 10.19
CA THR A 69 7.09 -14.15 9.42
C THR A 69 6.73 -14.26 7.94
N LEU A 70 7.74 -14.33 7.08
CA LEU A 70 7.53 -14.56 5.66
C LEU A 70 6.75 -15.85 5.37
N SER A 71 7.06 -16.93 6.09
CA SER A 71 6.36 -18.21 6.00
C SER A 71 4.87 -18.06 6.31
N THR A 72 4.53 -17.31 7.35
CA THR A 72 3.13 -17.00 7.71
C THR A 72 2.40 -16.23 6.61
N LEU A 73 3.07 -15.27 5.96
CA LEU A 73 2.47 -14.51 4.85
C LEU A 73 2.28 -15.38 3.60
N ILE A 74 3.19 -16.31 3.33
CA ILE A 74 3.08 -17.28 2.23
C ILE A 74 1.91 -18.25 2.48
N GLU A 75 1.81 -18.83 3.68
CA GLU A 75 0.68 -19.69 4.07
C GLU A 75 -0.65 -18.96 3.93
N TYR A 76 -0.72 -17.72 4.43
CA TYR A 76 -1.90 -16.87 4.26
C TYR A 76 -2.23 -16.62 2.79
N ALA A 77 -1.23 -16.30 1.96
CA ALA A 77 -1.42 -16.06 0.53
C ALA A 77 -2.02 -17.28 -0.17
N ILE A 78 -1.49 -18.48 0.11
CA ILE A 78 -2.03 -19.73 -0.42
C ILE A 78 -3.49 -19.92 -0.02
N ALA A 79 -3.81 -19.72 1.26
CA ALA A 79 -5.17 -19.89 1.79
C ALA A 79 -6.21 -18.93 1.17
N VAL A 80 -5.78 -17.78 0.67
CA VAL A 80 -6.67 -16.80 0.01
C VAL A 80 -6.60 -16.80 -1.52
N GLY A 81 -5.78 -17.69 -2.10
CA GLY A 81 -5.56 -17.78 -3.55
C GLY A 81 -4.70 -16.64 -4.13
N ALA A 82 -3.83 -16.04 -3.32
CA ALA A 82 -2.88 -15.01 -3.73
C ALA A 82 -1.50 -15.60 -4.09
N HIS A 83 -0.77 -14.87 -4.93
CA HIS A 83 0.62 -15.16 -5.28
C HIS A 83 1.52 -13.98 -4.88
N ILE A 84 2.63 -14.26 -4.19
CA ILE A 84 3.61 -13.25 -3.77
C ILE A 84 4.87 -13.42 -4.63
N THR A 85 5.39 -12.30 -5.14
CA THR A 85 6.67 -12.25 -5.88
C THR A 85 7.66 -11.37 -5.11
N PHE A 86 8.94 -11.74 -5.12
CA PHE A 86 10.02 -10.97 -4.50
C PHE A 86 10.96 -10.40 -5.55
N ASN A 87 11.42 -9.17 -5.29
CA ASN A 87 12.53 -8.54 -6.00
C ASN A 87 13.49 -7.94 -4.96
N VAL A 88 14.79 -7.97 -5.25
CA VAL A 88 15.86 -7.46 -4.39
C VAL A 88 16.84 -6.68 -5.27
N ASP A 89 16.99 -5.40 -4.95
CA ASP A 89 17.90 -4.46 -5.62
C ASP A 89 18.87 -3.83 -4.60
N THR A 90 19.92 -3.17 -5.08
CA THR A 90 20.88 -2.45 -4.23
C THR A 90 20.29 -1.12 -3.74
N ILE A 91 20.57 -0.76 -2.48
CA ILE A 91 20.24 0.57 -1.96
C ILE A 91 21.19 1.59 -2.62
N ASN A 92 20.69 2.31 -3.63
CA ASN A 92 21.49 3.33 -4.32
C ASN A 92 21.52 4.61 -3.49
N SER A 93 22.71 5.00 -3.02
CA SER A 93 22.92 6.23 -2.26
C SER A 93 22.83 7.52 -3.07
N GLU A 94 22.54 7.43 -4.37
CA GLU A 94 22.61 8.57 -5.31
C GLU A 94 21.27 9.30 -5.50
N ASP A 95 20.16 8.77 -4.97
CA ASP A 95 18.81 9.31 -5.21
C ASP A 95 18.47 10.57 -4.38
N SER A 96 19.36 11.01 -3.49
CA SER A 96 19.19 12.25 -2.72
C SER A 96 19.46 13.54 -3.52
N ARG A 97 19.67 13.47 -4.84
CA ARG A 97 19.92 14.64 -5.70
C ARG A 97 18.84 15.03 -6.71
N SER A 98 17.74 14.28 -6.83
CA SER A 98 16.67 14.59 -7.81
C SER A 98 15.39 15.12 -7.17
N ASN A 99 15.50 16.14 -6.31
CA ASN A 99 14.37 17.02 -6.00
C ASN A 99 14.78 18.48 -6.17
N ASN A 100 14.95 18.92 -7.43
CA ASN A 100 14.87 20.33 -7.75
C ASN A 100 14.38 20.56 -9.19
N THR A 101 13.06 20.65 -9.36
CA THR A 101 12.35 21.79 -9.98
C THR A 101 10.85 21.51 -10.00
N ARG A 102 10.18 21.72 -8.87
CA ARG A 102 8.77 22.12 -8.93
C ARG A 102 8.79 23.62 -9.24
N THR A 103 8.88 23.95 -10.52
CA THR A 103 8.70 25.32 -11.02
C THR A 103 7.24 25.69 -10.75
N PHE A 104 6.96 26.22 -9.56
CA PHE A 104 5.76 27.01 -9.34
C PHE A 104 5.93 28.30 -10.15
N HIS A 105 5.46 28.28 -11.40
CA HIS A 105 5.31 29.50 -12.17
C HIS A 105 3.99 30.15 -11.72
N THR A 106 4.07 31.01 -10.72
CA THR A 106 2.98 31.92 -10.35
C THR A 106 2.98 33.05 -11.37
N SER A 107 2.19 32.93 -12.45
CA SER A 107 1.91 34.05 -13.33
C SER A 107 0.67 34.77 -12.82
N MET A 108 0.90 35.96 -12.26
CA MET A 108 -0.14 36.94 -11.96
C MET A 108 -0.67 37.51 -13.28
N ASP A 109 -1.85 37.08 -13.68
CA ASP A 109 -2.80 37.95 -14.38
C ASP A 109 -4.11 37.90 -13.59
N GLY A 110 -4.51 39.07 -13.10
CA GLY A 110 -5.64 39.21 -12.19
C GLY A 110 -6.97 38.97 -12.88
N ASN A 111 -7.84 38.21 -12.20
CA ASN A 111 -9.27 38.50 -12.18
C ASN A 111 -9.87 37.94 -10.87
N ASP A 112 -10.20 38.85 -9.97
CA ASP A 112 -11.03 38.58 -8.79
C ASP A 112 -12.49 38.50 -9.25
N SER A 113 -13.16 37.36 -9.03
CA SER A 113 -14.52 37.37 -8.47
C SER A 113 -15.08 35.98 -8.20
N SER A 114 -15.61 35.87 -6.98
CA SER A 114 -16.75 35.07 -6.54
C SER A 114 -16.50 33.70 -5.91
N TRP A 115 -16.68 33.69 -4.59
CA TRP A 115 -16.89 32.53 -3.72
C TRP A 115 -18.03 31.59 -4.19
N GLY A 116 -17.86 30.28 -3.93
CA GLY A 116 -18.97 29.31 -3.84
C GLY A 116 -18.55 27.85 -4.13
N PRO A 117 -18.82 26.87 -3.25
CA PRO A 117 -18.24 25.53 -3.30
C PRO A 117 -19.11 24.55 -4.07
N ASP A 118 -18.54 23.64 -4.86
CA ASP A 118 -19.13 22.35 -5.22
C ASP A 118 -18.08 21.44 -5.88
N GLU A 119 -18.21 20.14 -5.66
CA GLU A 119 -17.50 19.03 -6.34
C GLU A 119 -16.03 18.72 -5.97
N ILE A 120 -15.85 17.92 -4.91
CA ILE A 120 -14.96 16.75 -5.02
C ILE A 120 -15.76 15.51 -4.63
N ALA A 121 -16.37 14.90 -5.63
CA ALA A 121 -16.96 13.58 -5.54
C ALA A 121 -15.85 12.51 -5.51
N TRP A 122 -15.87 11.69 -4.46
CA TRP A 122 -15.08 10.46 -4.33
C TRP A 122 -15.54 9.42 -5.36
N PRO A 123 -14.68 8.79 -6.19
CA PRO A 123 -15.14 7.82 -7.16
C PRO A 123 -15.49 6.49 -6.48
N SER A 124 -16.79 6.20 -6.40
CA SER A 124 -17.34 4.85 -6.18
C SER A 124 -17.52 4.12 -7.50
N SER A 125 -17.12 2.86 -7.49
CA SER A 125 -17.13 1.89 -8.60
C SER A 125 -18.48 1.68 -9.28
N LYS A 126 -18.46 1.49 -10.61
CA LYS A 126 -19.43 0.66 -11.36
C LYS A 126 -18.70 -0.07 -12.50
N HIS A 127 -18.81 -1.40 -12.51
CA HIS A 127 -18.41 -2.30 -13.60
C HIS A 127 -19.28 -2.14 -14.84
N THR A 128 -18.70 -2.31 -16.04
CA THR A 128 -19.35 -3.00 -17.17
C THR A 128 -18.30 -3.80 -17.94
N ILE A 129 -18.65 -5.05 -18.22
CA ILE A 129 -17.89 -6.04 -18.99
C ILE A 129 -18.47 -5.99 -20.41
N GLU A 130 -17.65 -5.84 -21.44
CA GLU A 130 -18.10 -6.01 -22.84
C GLU A 130 -17.37 -7.18 -23.51
N THR A 131 -18.21 -8.12 -23.92
CA THR A 131 -17.93 -9.39 -24.60
C THR A 131 -17.44 -9.13 -26.02
N THR A 132 -16.24 -9.61 -26.38
CA THR A 132 -15.85 -9.70 -27.80
C THR A 132 -16.18 -11.09 -28.32
N SER A 133 -17.16 -11.14 -29.21
CA SER A 133 -17.58 -12.32 -29.97
C SER A 133 -16.49 -12.75 -30.96
N PHE A 134 -16.20 -14.05 -30.98
CA PHE A 134 -15.39 -14.73 -31.98
C PHE A 134 -16.33 -15.28 -33.07
N THR A 135 -16.10 -14.94 -34.34
CA THR A 135 -16.88 -15.49 -35.47
C THR A 135 -15.99 -16.37 -36.34
N VAL A 136 -16.33 -17.65 -36.32
CA VAL A 136 -16.14 -18.80 -37.25
C VAL A 136 -14.86 -18.88 -38.07
#